data_AF-A0A1S3R407-F1
#
_entry.id   AF-A0A1S3R407-F1
#
_cell.length_a   1.000
_cell.length_b   1.000
_cell.length_c   1.000
_cell.angle_alpha   90.00
_cell.angle_beta   90.00
_cell.angle_gamma   90.00
#
_symmetry.space_group_name_H-M   'P 1'
#
loop_
_entity.id
_entity.type
_entity.pdbx_description
1 polymer ?
#
loop_
_entity_poly.entity_id
_entity_poly.type
_entity_poly.pdbx_seq_one_letter_code
_entity_poly.pdbx_strand_id
1 'polypeptide(L)'
;MMHIWKQQVIEIGADGVGAFQHERVCWLQIATKNKVYLFDILMLEARAFNNSLSMILENNHLVKVTYSCQRIAGCLRAQFGVNLSNVFDTQVADIMCFYTETGGFLPDRVSTLQEVSSVLELPRELRELKHMRQEWAIDRYPVTEQGLLERSNPRPLPPSQDGQGQNTATQRQPDPPVPTAEEPVVPGPVPGLQAPAEQRPPVPAIPVGI
;
A
#
# COMPACT_ATOMS: atom_id res chain seq x y z
N MET A 1 -6.28 -10.16 4.22
CA MET A 1 -5.39 -9.50 5.18
C MET A 1 -4.69 -10.47 6.14
N MET A 2 -5.39 -11.39 6.82
CA MET A 2 -4.78 -12.29 7.84
C MET A 2 -3.51 -13.06 7.39
N HIS A 3 -3.32 -13.32 6.10
CA HIS A 3 -2.13 -14.01 5.60
C HIS A 3 -0.85 -13.15 5.66
N ILE A 4 -0.95 -11.84 5.37
CA ILE A 4 0.20 -10.93 5.37
C ILE A 4 0.68 -10.68 6.81
N TRP A 5 -0.27 -10.58 7.75
CA TRP A 5 0.01 -10.38 9.18
C TRP A 5 0.77 -11.51 9.87
N LYS A 6 0.79 -12.71 9.27
CA LYS A 6 1.57 -13.85 9.77
C LYS A 6 3.02 -13.83 9.33
N GLN A 7 3.37 -12.98 8.38
CA GLN A 7 4.74 -12.88 7.89
C GLN A 7 5.58 -12.08 8.90
N GLN A 8 6.89 -12.34 8.93
CA GLN A 8 7.87 -11.51 9.63
C GLN A 8 8.56 -10.54 8.66
N VAL A 9 8.61 -10.91 7.39
CA VAL A 9 9.22 -10.15 6.31
C VAL A 9 8.28 -10.20 5.11
N ILE A 10 8.09 -9.06 4.47
CA ILE A 10 7.39 -8.92 3.19
C ILE A 10 8.22 -8.07 2.24
N GLU A 11 8.09 -8.30 0.94
CA GLU A 11 8.52 -7.32 -0.05
C GLU A 11 7.36 -6.37 -0.34
N ILE A 12 7.70 -5.11 -0.58
CA ILE A 12 6.77 -4.11 -1.06
C ILE A 12 7.35 -3.42 -2.29
N GLY A 13 6.46 -3.07 -3.20
CA GLY A 13 6.77 -2.28 -4.38
C GLY A 13 5.59 -1.39 -4.70
N ALA A 14 5.87 -0.22 -5.27
CA ALA A 14 4.85 0.68 -5.76
C ALA A 14 5.21 1.10 -7.18
N ASP A 15 4.18 1.31 -7.99
CA ASP A 15 4.33 1.95 -9.27
C ASP A 15 3.35 3.09 -9.41
N GLY A 16 3.74 4.10 -10.17
CA GLY A 16 3.02 5.34 -10.26
C GLY A 16 3.26 6.05 -11.57
N VAL A 17 2.41 7.04 -11.82
CA VAL A 17 2.45 7.85 -13.04
C VAL A 17 2.75 9.29 -12.64
N GLY A 18 3.71 9.91 -13.32
CA GLY A 18 4.09 11.31 -13.12
C GLY A 18 5.53 11.49 -12.64
N ALA A 19 5.94 12.75 -12.50
CA ALA A 19 7.26 13.12 -11.98
C ALA A 19 7.29 13.06 -10.44
N PHE A 20 8.45 12.77 -9.85
CA PHE A 20 8.66 12.46 -8.42
C PHE A 20 7.85 13.28 -7.39
N GLN A 21 7.65 14.58 -7.61
CA GLN A 21 6.90 15.44 -6.67
C GLN A 21 5.36 15.38 -6.83
N HIS A 22 4.87 14.89 -7.96
CA HIS A 22 3.44 14.78 -8.30
C HIS A 22 3.05 13.37 -8.73
N GLU A 23 3.92 12.39 -8.46
CA GLU A 23 3.71 11.02 -8.87
C GLU A 23 2.47 10.46 -8.16
N ARG A 24 1.52 9.94 -8.93
CA ARG A 24 0.32 9.29 -8.40
C ARG A 24 0.58 7.79 -8.33
N VAL A 25 0.58 7.22 -7.12
CA VAL A 25 0.71 5.76 -6.97
C VAL A 25 -0.52 5.12 -7.58
N CYS A 26 -0.32 4.25 -8.56
CA CYS A 26 -1.40 3.57 -9.27
C CYS A 26 -1.51 2.09 -8.93
N TRP A 27 -0.42 1.50 -8.44
CA TRP A 27 -0.35 0.12 -7.96
C TRP A 27 0.52 0.05 -6.71
N LEU A 28 0.07 -0.73 -5.72
CA LEU A 28 0.90 -1.18 -4.61
C LEU A 28 0.94 -2.71 -4.65
N GLN A 29 2.11 -3.29 -4.50
CA GLN A 29 2.29 -4.73 -4.36
C GLN A 29 2.83 -5.06 -2.98
N ILE A 30 2.41 -6.20 -2.46
CA ILE A 30 2.99 -6.84 -1.29
C ILE A 30 3.27 -8.29 -1.65
N ALA A 31 4.53 -8.68 -1.68
CA ALA A 31 4.91 -10.07 -1.84
C ALA A 31 5.25 -10.70 -0.48
N THR A 32 4.68 -11.88 -0.27
CA THR A 32 5.01 -12.80 0.81
C THR A 32 5.81 -13.96 0.22
N LYS A 33 6.25 -14.91 1.06
CA LYS A 33 7.04 -16.06 0.59
C LYS A 33 6.39 -16.85 -0.56
N ASN A 34 5.06 -16.91 -0.61
CA ASN A 34 4.32 -17.79 -1.52
C ASN A 34 3.16 -17.11 -2.26
N LYS A 35 2.89 -15.83 -1.97
CA LYS A 35 1.77 -15.10 -2.58
C LYS A 35 2.15 -13.65 -2.82
N VAL A 36 1.73 -13.13 -3.96
CA VAL A 36 1.83 -11.71 -4.28
C VAL A 36 0.44 -11.10 -4.30
N TYR A 37 0.28 -10.00 -3.57
CA TYR A 37 -0.93 -9.21 -3.51
C TYR A 37 -0.71 -7.95 -4.33
N LEU A 38 -1.63 -7.66 -5.24
CA LEU A 38 -1.62 -6.46 -6.05
C LEU A 38 -2.86 -5.63 -5.72
N PHE A 39 -2.65 -4.37 -5.35
CA PHE A 39 -3.68 -3.42 -4.97
C PHE A 39 -3.76 -2.32 -6.03
N ASP A 40 -4.91 -2.21 -6.70
CA ASP A 40 -5.18 -1.09 -7.62
C ASP A 40 -5.49 0.16 -6.81
N ILE A 41 -4.47 0.98 -6.58
CA ILE A 41 -4.59 2.17 -5.73
C ILE A 41 -5.43 3.25 -6.41
N LEU A 42 -5.55 3.27 -7.75
CA LEU A 42 -6.45 4.21 -8.42
C LEU A 42 -7.92 3.87 -8.17
N MET A 43 -8.28 2.59 -8.11
CA MET A 43 -9.65 2.18 -7.80
C MET A 43 -9.95 2.24 -6.30
N LEU A 44 -9.01 1.80 -5.47
CA LEU A 44 -9.21 1.75 -4.02
C LEU A 44 -9.06 3.13 -3.37
N GLU A 45 -8.25 4.01 -3.96
CA GLU A 45 -7.93 5.35 -3.48
C GLU A 45 -7.44 5.34 -2.01
N ALA A 46 -7.66 6.44 -1.27
CA ALA A 46 -7.27 6.56 0.12
C ALA A 46 -7.92 5.50 1.04
N ARG A 47 -9.06 4.91 0.63
CA ARG A 47 -9.74 3.85 1.41
C ARG A 47 -8.88 2.60 1.57
N ALA A 48 -7.94 2.35 0.66
CA ALA A 48 -6.98 1.25 0.78
C ALA A 48 -6.14 1.33 2.07
N PHE A 49 -5.94 2.55 2.57
CA PHE A 49 -5.05 2.86 3.69
C PHE A 49 -5.80 3.01 5.01
N ASN A 50 -7.09 3.36 5.01
CA ASN A 50 -7.91 3.45 6.22
C ASN A 50 -7.94 2.13 7.02
N ASN A 51 -7.09 2.03 8.06
CA ASN A 51 -6.94 0.88 8.96
C ASN A 51 -6.71 -0.47 8.26
N SER A 52 -6.13 -0.46 7.06
CA SER A 52 -5.82 -1.67 6.29
C SER A 52 -4.34 -1.70 5.91
N LEU A 53 -3.96 -1.13 4.77
CA LEU A 53 -2.56 -1.15 4.32
C LEU A 53 -1.64 -0.37 5.26
N SER A 54 -2.10 0.75 5.84
CA SER A 54 -1.29 1.52 6.79
C SER A 54 -0.86 0.68 7.98
N MET A 55 -1.75 -0.14 8.54
CA MET A 55 -1.40 -1.00 9.67
C MET A 55 -0.31 -2.02 9.32
N ILE A 56 -0.17 -2.42 8.06
CA ILE A 56 0.94 -3.29 7.62
C ILE A 56 2.20 -2.45 7.42
N LEU A 57 2.10 -1.36 6.65
CA LEU A 57 3.22 -0.52 6.23
C LEU A 57 3.88 0.23 7.40
N GLU A 58 3.14 0.52 8.46
CA GLU A 58 3.62 1.23 9.65
C GLU A 58 4.01 0.28 10.80
N ASN A 59 3.82 -1.04 10.64
CA ASN A 59 4.13 -2.03 11.68
C ASN A 59 5.64 -2.23 11.87
N ASN A 60 6.17 -1.86 13.03
CA ASN A 60 7.58 -2.03 13.37
C ASN A 60 8.01 -3.49 13.61
N HIS A 61 7.09 -4.43 13.79
CA HIS A 61 7.39 -5.85 13.95
C HIS A 61 7.43 -6.62 12.63
N LEU A 62 7.13 -5.94 11.52
CA LEU A 62 7.17 -6.51 10.18
C LEU A 62 8.22 -5.78 9.35
N VAL A 63 9.19 -6.51 8.81
CA VAL A 63 10.23 -5.95 7.93
C VAL A 63 9.67 -5.81 6.52
N LYS A 64 9.84 -4.63 5.93
CA LYS A 64 9.48 -4.37 4.52
C LYS A 64 10.75 -4.29 3.70
N VAL A 65 10.95 -5.28 2.83
CA VAL A 65 12.03 -5.28 1.85
C VAL A 65 11.56 -4.47 0.65
N THR A 66 12.34 -3.48 0.22
CA THR A 66 12.08 -2.72 -1.01
C THR A 66 13.40 -2.23 -1.58
N TYR A 67 13.43 -1.99 -2.88
CA TYR A 67 14.56 -1.32 -3.51
C TYR A 67 14.35 0.18 -3.48
N SER A 68 15.33 0.92 -2.93
CA SER A 68 15.32 2.39 -2.86
C SER A 68 14.02 2.95 -2.28
N CYS A 69 13.87 2.83 -0.97
CA CYS A 69 12.65 3.15 -0.24
C CYS A 69 12.22 4.63 -0.36
N GLN A 70 13.13 5.52 -0.75
CA GLN A 70 12.91 6.96 -0.82
C GLN A 70 11.66 7.33 -1.62
N ARG A 71 11.50 6.73 -2.81
CA ARG A 71 10.35 7.01 -3.69
C ARG A 71 9.04 6.53 -3.06
N ILE A 72 8.97 5.26 -2.66
CA ILE A 72 7.73 4.69 -2.09
C ILE A 72 7.35 5.36 -0.77
N ALA A 73 8.30 5.64 0.12
CA ALA A 73 8.07 6.32 1.38
C ALA A 73 7.56 7.75 1.18
N GLY A 74 8.19 8.50 0.25
CA GLY A 74 7.75 9.84 -0.12
C GLY A 74 6.32 9.87 -0.63
N CYS A 75 5.99 8.96 -1.57
CA CYS A 75 4.64 8.83 -2.12
C CYS A 75 3.60 8.46 -1.05
N LEU A 76 3.89 7.46 -0.21
CA LEU A 76 2.99 7.01 0.85
C LEU A 76 2.66 8.14 1.84
N ARG A 77 3.67 8.90 2.25
CA ARG A 77 3.51 10.00 3.18
C ARG A 77 2.75 11.17 2.56
N ALA A 78 3.13 11.58 1.35
CA ALA A 78 2.56 12.75 0.68
C ALA A 78 1.11 12.53 0.24
N GLN A 79 0.76 11.33 -0.23
CA GLN A 79 -0.58 11.05 -0.81
C GLN A 79 -1.56 10.46 0.19
N PHE A 80 -1.08 9.68 1.16
CA PHE A 80 -1.94 8.87 2.02
C PHE A 80 -1.66 9.06 3.51
N GLY A 81 -0.68 9.89 3.88
CA GLY A 81 -0.32 10.13 5.27
C GLY A 81 0.33 8.93 5.98
N VAL A 82 0.84 7.95 5.22
CA VAL A 82 1.39 6.69 5.76
C VAL A 82 2.90 6.81 5.97
N ASN A 83 3.36 6.50 7.18
CA ASN A 83 4.78 6.53 7.55
C ASN A 83 5.41 5.14 7.48
N LEU A 84 5.99 4.81 6.32
CA LEU A 84 6.66 3.53 6.11
C LEU A 84 7.76 3.29 7.17
N SER A 85 7.70 2.15 7.86
CA SER A 85 8.59 1.81 8.99
C SER A 85 9.24 0.44 8.84
N ASN A 86 10.31 0.18 9.60
CA ASN A 86 11.08 -1.08 9.61
C ASN A 86 11.38 -1.62 8.19
N VAL A 87 12.15 -0.83 7.44
CA VAL A 87 12.47 -1.10 6.04
C VAL A 87 13.86 -1.69 5.92
N PHE A 88 13.97 -2.76 5.12
CA PHE A 88 15.24 -3.24 4.61
C PHE A 88 15.40 -2.77 3.16
N ASP A 89 16.28 -1.78 2.95
CA ASP A 89 16.51 -1.21 1.62
C ASP A 89 17.59 -2.00 0.88
N THR A 90 17.21 -2.71 -0.18
CA THR A 90 18.14 -3.56 -0.93
C THR A 90 19.18 -2.78 -1.72
N GLN A 91 18.91 -1.51 -2.07
CA GLN A 91 19.89 -0.64 -2.71
C GLN A 91 20.99 -0.24 -1.73
N VAL A 92 20.61 0.11 -0.50
CA VAL A 92 21.58 0.41 0.56
C VAL A 92 22.38 -0.83 0.92
N ALA A 93 21.73 -2.00 1.00
CA ALA A 93 22.40 -3.26 1.27
C ALA A 93 23.47 -3.58 0.20
N ASP A 94 23.15 -3.44 -1.08
CA ASP A 94 24.10 -3.65 -2.20
C ASP A 94 25.34 -2.74 -2.09
N ILE A 95 25.12 -1.45 -1.83
CA ILE A 95 26.20 -0.47 -1.62
C ILE A 95 27.07 -0.85 -0.42
N MET A 96 26.46 -1.29 0.68
CA MET A 96 27.18 -1.69 1.89
C MET A 96 27.98 -2.99 1.71
N CYS A 97 27.46 -3.94 0.93
CA CYS A 97 28.20 -5.14 0.53
C CYS A 97 29.46 -4.75 -0.26
N PHE A 98 29.31 -3.94 -1.31
CA PHE A 98 30.43 -3.44 -2.11
C PHE A 98 31.47 -2.69 -1.25
N TYR A 99 31.00 -1.81 -0.36
CA TYR A 99 31.87 -1.06 0.55
C TYR A 99 32.71 -1.99 1.43
N THR A 100 32.09 -3.05 1.96
CA THR A 100 32.77 -4.02 2.83
C THR A 100 33.78 -4.86 2.04
N GLU A 101 33.40 -5.33 0.85
CA GLU A 101 34.26 -6.18 -0.01
C GLU A 101 35.47 -5.44 -0.57
N THR A 102 35.32 -4.15 -0.86
CA THR A 102 36.40 -3.33 -1.42
C THR A 102 37.29 -2.69 -0.35
N GLY A 103 36.98 -2.87 0.94
CA GLY A 103 37.75 -2.27 2.03
C GLY A 103 37.49 -0.76 2.19
N GLY A 104 36.30 -0.29 1.83
CA GLY A 104 35.82 1.05 2.13
C GLY A 104 35.62 1.97 0.91
N PHE A 105 35.57 1.42 -0.30
CA PHE A 105 35.25 2.22 -1.49
C PHE A 105 33.74 2.22 -1.75
N LEU A 106 33.23 3.33 -2.26
CA LEU A 106 31.86 3.42 -2.76
C LEU A 106 31.82 3.04 -4.24
N PRO A 107 30.72 2.46 -4.74
CA PRO A 107 30.59 2.15 -6.15
C PRO A 107 30.40 3.44 -6.97
N ASP A 108 30.98 3.49 -8.17
CA ASP A 108 30.85 4.63 -9.10
C ASP A 108 29.40 4.88 -9.54
N ARG A 109 28.58 3.83 -9.51
CA ARG A 109 27.16 3.87 -9.83
C ARG A 109 26.39 2.90 -8.94
N VAL A 110 25.18 3.32 -8.59
CA VAL A 110 24.23 2.47 -7.87
C VAL A 110 23.61 1.43 -8.83
N SER A 111 23.70 0.16 -8.45
CA SER A 111 23.08 -0.96 -9.14
C SER A 111 21.57 -0.76 -9.26
N THR A 112 21.01 -1.06 -10.42
CA THR A 112 19.56 -1.10 -10.67
C THR A 112 18.93 -2.26 -9.90
N LEU A 113 17.60 -2.21 -9.69
CA LEU A 113 16.87 -3.32 -9.06
C LEU A 113 17.14 -4.67 -9.75
N GLN A 114 17.29 -4.67 -11.08
CA GLN A 114 17.58 -5.89 -11.84
C GLN A 114 18.96 -6.46 -11.48
N GLU A 115 19.99 -5.60 -11.42
CA GLU A 115 21.35 -5.98 -11.03
C GLU A 115 21.40 -6.45 -9.57
N VAL A 116 20.74 -5.73 -8.66
CA VAL A 116 20.63 -6.12 -7.25
C VAL A 116 19.91 -7.47 -7.09
N SER A 117 18.89 -7.75 -7.93
CA SER A 117 18.16 -9.02 -7.86
C SER A 117 19.01 -10.23 -8.23
N SER A 118 19.97 -10.07 -9.14
CA SER A 118 20.92 -11.12 -9.49
C SER A 118 21.99 -11.33 -8.42
N VAL A 119 22.42 -10.24 -7.77
CA VAL A 119 23.46 -10.30 -6.72
C VAL A 119 22.90 -10.87 -5.42
N LEU A 120 21.68 -10.48 -5.04
CA LEU A 120 21.03 -10.92 -3.79
C LEU A 120 20.23 -12.23 -3.94
N GLU A 121 20.38 -12.95 -5.06
CA GLU A 121 19.63 -14.18 -5.38
C GLU A 121 18.11 -14.06 -5.15
N LEU A 122 17.51 -12.93 -5.55
CA LEU A 122 16.08 -12.73 -5.33
C LEU A 122 15.25 -13.79 -6.10
N PRO A 123 14.17 -14.32 -5.48
CA PRO A 123 13.32 -15.34 -6.10
C PRO A 123 12.85 -14.96 -7.51
N ARG A 124 12.81 -15.95 -8.42
CA ARG A 124 12.47 -15.76 -9.85
C ARG A 124 11.11 -15.06 -10.02
N GLU A 125 10.18 -15.33 -9.11
CA GLU A 125 8.84 -14.77 -9.06
C GLU A 125 8.88 -13.23 -8.99
N LEU A 126 9.82 -12.65 -8.24
CA LEU A 126 9.99 -11.20 -8.15
C LEU A 126 10.50 -10.59 -9.47
N ARG A 127 11.27 -11.36 -10.26
CA ARG A 127 11.77 -10.90 -11.57
C ARG A 127 10.69 -10.88 -12.64
N GLU A 128 9.76 -11.84 -12.59
CA GLU A 128 8.67 -11.98 -13.59
C GLU A 128 7.45 -11.12 -13.27
N LEU A 129 7.40 -10.55 -12.06
CA LEU A 129 6.25 -9.82 -11.55
C LEU A 129 5.82 -8.64 -12.43
N LYS A 130 6.79 -7.90 -13.01
CA LYS A 130 6.47 -6.81 -13.93
C LYS A 130 5.69 -7.28 -15.15
N HIS A 131 6.08 -8.43 -15.71
CA HIS A 131 5.44 -9.00 -16.90
C HIS A 131 4.05 -9.54 -16.56
N MET A 132 3.95 -10.33 -15.49
CA MET A 132 2.68 -10.88 -15.00
C MET A 132 1.67 -9.77 -14.70
N ARG A 133 2.12 -8.64 -14.14
CA ARG A 133 1.26 -7.49 -13.86
C ARG A 133 0.72 -6.85 -15.13
N GLN A 134 1.56 -6.73 -16.17
CA GLN A 134 1.14 -6.16 -17.45
C GLN A 134 0.10 -7.05 -18.12
N GLU A 135 0.33 -8.36 -18.15
CA GLU A 135 -0.63 -9.34 -18.68
C GLU A 135 -1.94 -9.30 -17.89
N TRP A 136 -1.88 -9.39 -16.56
CA TRP A 136 -3.06 -9.35 -15.70
C TRP A 136 -3.85 -8.05 -15.89
N ALA A 137 -3.18 -6.91 -16.05
CA ALA A 137 -3.86 -5.63 -16.27
C ALA A 137 -4.60 -5.57 -17.62
N ILE A 138 -4.02 -6.16 -18.69
CA ILE A 138 -4.66 -6.25 -20.02
C ILE A 138 -5.89 -7.16 -19.97
N ASP A 139 -5.81 -8.27 -19.23
CA ASP A 139 -6.95 -9.17 -19.04
C ASP A 139 -8.05 -8.53 -18.17
N ARG A 140 -7.66 -7.67 -17.23
CA ARG A 140 -8.55 -7.05 -16.26
C ARG A 140 -9.26 -5.81 -16.77
N TYR A 141 -8.60 -5.00 -17.60
CA TYR A 141 -9.09 -3.69 -18.03
C TYR A 141 -9.06 -3.57 -19.57
N PRO A 142 -10.11 -3.03 -20.20
CA PRO A 142 -10.07 -2.68 -21.61
C PRO A 142 -8.92 -1.71 -21.91
N VAL A 143 -8.37 -1.81 -23.11
CA VAL A 143 -7.34 -0.89 -23.61
C VAL A 143 -8.01 0.04 -24.62
N THR A 144 -7.83 1.34 -24.45
CA THR A 144 -8.33 2.37 -25.38
C THR A 144 -7.57 2.31 -26.70
N GLU A 145 -8.07 2.99 -27.74
CA GLU A 145 -7.38 3.11 -29.03
C GLU A 145 -5.98 3.75 -28.92
N GLN A 146 -5.72 4.48 -27.83
CA GLN A 146 -4.45 5.13 -27.53
C GLN A 146 -3.48 4.21 -26.76
N GLY A 147 -3.85 2.96 -26.49
CA GLY A 147 -3.04 2.02 -25.72
C GLY A 147 -3.08 2.22 -24.21
N LEU A 148 -4.05 2.97 -23.67
CA LEU A 148 -4.21 3.22 -22.24
C LEU A 148 -5.25 2.30 -21.61
N LEU A 149 -5.07 1.90 -20.35
CA LEU A 149 -6.04 1.06 -19.63
C LEU A 149 -7.26 1.90 -19.18
N GLU A 150 -8.46 1.51 -19.61
CA GLU A 150 -9.73 2.07 -19.16
C GLU A 150 -10.13 1.45 -17.80
N ARG A 151 -9.60 2.01 -16.71
CA ARG A 151 -9.76 1.42 -15.37
C ARG A 151 -11.16 1.58 -14.75
N SER A 152 -11.98 2.49 -15.28
CA SER A 152 -13.37 2.72 -14.85
C SER A 152 -14.33 1.59 -15.23
N ASN A 153 -13.97 0.75 -16.22
CA ASN A 153 -14.83 -0.33 -16.72
C ASN A 153 -14.14 -1.70 -16.61
N PRO A 154 -13.97 -2.21 -15.39
CA PRO A 154 -13.18 -3.39 -15.12
C PRO A 154 -13.93 -4.66 -15.58
N ARG A 155 -13.29 -5.57 -16.32
CA ARG A 155 -13.90 -6.85 -16.77
C ARG A 155 -14.31 -7.75 -15.58
N PRO A 156 -15.25 -8.69 -15.71
CA PRO A 156 -15.55 -9.65 -14.65
C PRO A 156 -14.31 -10.45 -14.23
N LEU A 157 -14.15 -10.73 -12.93
CA LEU A 157 -13.04 -11.55 -12.45
C LEU A 157 -13.17 -12.98 -13.03
N PRO A 158 -12.10 -13.57 -13.56
CA PRO A 158 -12.12 -14.99 -13.88
C PRO A 158 -12.33 -15.79 -12.58
N PRO A 159 -13.04 -16.93 -12.63
CA PRO A 159 -13.27 -17.76 -11.46
C PRO A 159 -11.92 -18.20 -10.86
N SER A 160 -11.77 -17.99 -9.55
CA SER A 160 -10.56 -18.39 -8.82
C SER A 160 -10.37 -19.89 -8.93
N GLN A 161 -9.17 -20.35 -9.33
CA GLN A 161 -8.84 -21.78 -9.44
C GLN A 161 -8.66 -22.49 -8.07
N ASP A 162 -9.07 -21.86 -6.97
CA ASP A 162 -9.13 -22.49 -5.66
C ASP A 162 -10.57 -22.98 -5.40
N GLY A 163 -10.87 -24.21 -5.83
CA GLY A 163 -12.22 -24.77 -5.65
C GLY A 163 -12.41 -26.19 -6.14
N GLN A 164 -11.67 -27.16 -5.59
CA GLN A 164 -12.18 -28.53 -5.57
C GLN A 164 -13.35 -28.63 -4.57
N GLY A 165 -14.56 -28.77 -5.12
CA GLY A 165 -15.66 -29.55 -4.55
C GLY A 165 -16.47 -28.90 -3.42
N GLN A 166 -17.69 -28.46 -3.73
CA GLN A 166 -18.90 -29.27 -3.47
C GLN A 166 -20.15 -28.51 -3.94
N ASN A 167 -20.89 -29.16 -4.84
CA ASN A 167 -22.24 -28.77 -5.24
C ASN A 167 -23.17 -28.83 -4.03
N THR A 168 -23.78 -27.72 -3.66
CA THR A 168 -25.09 -27.72 -3.01
C THR A 168 -25.96 -26.66 -3.67
N ALA A 169 -26.92 -27.13 -4.47
CA ALA A 169 -28.03 -26.31 -4.91
C ALA A 169 -28.86 -25.94 -3.68
N THR A 170 -28.75 -24.69 -3.22
CA THR A 170 -29.66 -24.13 -2.22
C THR A 170 -30.63 -23.23 -2.94
N GLN A 171 -31.91 -23.63 -2.97
CA GLN A 171 -33.03 -22.80 -3.38
C GLN A 171 -32.97 -21.45 -2.67
N ARG A 172 -33.03 -20.36 -3.44
CA ARG A 172 -33.26 -19.02 -2.90
C ARG A 172 -34.63 -18.98 -2.22
N GLN A 173 -34.66 -18.91 -0.89
CA GLN A 173 -35.79 -18.31 -0.18
C GLN A 173 -35.71 -16.78 -0.37
N PRO A 174 -36.85 -16.09 -0.55
CA PRO A 174 -36.87 -14.63 -0.57
C PRO A 174 -36.56 -14.06 0.81
N ASP A 175 -35.85 -12.93 0.83
CA ASP A 175 -35.43 -12.24 2.04
C ASP A 175 -36.62 -11.88 2.96
N PRO A 176 -36.46 -11.96 4.30
CA PRO A 176 -37.45 -11.45 5.23
C PRO A 176 -37.56 -9.91 5.13
N PRO A 177 -38.72 -9.32 5.45
CA PRO A 177 -38.92 -7.88 5.34
C PRO A 177 -38.01 -7.12 6.32
N VAL A 178 -37.46 -6.01 5.83
CA VAL A 178 -36.65 -5.05 6.60
C VAL A 178 -37.45 -4.56 7.82
N PRO A 179 -36.91 -4.65 9.05
CA PRO A 179 -37.54 -4.05 10.21
C PRO A 179 -37.49 -2.52 10.09
N THR A 180 -38.65 -1.89 10.30
CA THR A 180 -38.85 -0.44 10.31
C THR A 180 -37.91 0.22 11.32
N ALA A 181 -37.26 1.30 10.91
CA ALA A 181 -36.36 2.08 11.76
C ALA A 181 -37.07 2.54 13.05
N GLU A 182 -36.58 2.10 14.20
CA GLU A 182 -36.89 2.76 15.47
C GLU A 182 -36.19 4.12 15.53
N GLU A 183 -36.91 5.14 15.98
CA GLU A 183 -36.40 6.51 16.15
C GLU A 183 -35.20 6.56 17.11
N PRO A 184 -34.26 7.50 16.91
CA PRO A 184 -33.07 7.59 17.75
C PRO A 184 -33.42 7.98 19.19
N VAL A 185 -33.04 7.13 20.13
CA VAL A 185 -33.07 7.43 21.56
C VAL A 185 -32.03 8.52 21.86
N VAL A 186 -32.50 9.68 22.32
CA VAL A 186 -31.66 10.79 22.79
C VAL A 186 -31.03 10.40 24.14
N PRO A 187 -29.69 10.40 24.29
CA PRO A 187 -29.08 10.16 25.59
C PRO A 187 -29.35 11.34 26.54
N GLY A 188 -29.84 11.05 27.75
CA GLY A 188 -29.95 12.03 28.83
C GLY A 188 -28.58 12.58 29.28
N PRO A 189 -28.54 13.72 29.98
CA PRO A 189 -27.28 14.37 30.35
C PRO A 189 -26.48 13.51 31.34
N VAL A 190 -25.20 13.32 31.04
CA VAL A 190 -24.22 12.63 31.91
C VAL A 190 -23.80 13.60 33.02
N PRO A 191 -24.01 13.29 34.32
CA PRO A 191 -23.50 14.12 35.40
C PRO A 191 -22.00 13.87 35.60
N GLY A 192 -21.18 14.92 35.60
CA GLY A 192 -19.88 14.88 36.29
C GLY A 192 -18.59 14.94 35.46
N LEU A 193 -18.54 15.60 34.31
CA LEU A 193 -17.26 16.06 33.75
C LEU A 193 -17.23 17.58 33.62
N GLN A 194 -16.58 18.23 34.58
CA GLN A 194 -16.21 19.64 34.51
C GLN A 194 -14.89 19.74 33.73
N ALA A 195 -14.93 20.37 32.56
CA ALA A 195 -13.74 20.62 31.76
C ALA A 195 -12.80 21.61 32.48
N PRO A 196 -11.46 21.48 32.36
CA PRO A 196 -10.55 22.48 32.89
C PRO A 196 -10.65 23.78 32.08
N ALA A 197 -10.51 24.93 32.75
CA ALA A 197 -10.51 26.23 32.10
C ALA A 197 -9.32 26.37 31.13
N GLU A 198 -9.60 26.67 29.86
CA GLU A 198 -8.59 27.07 28.88
C GLU A 198 -7.93 28.40 29.31
N GLN A 199 -6.64 28.34 29.65
CA GLN A 199 -5.80 29.54 29.71
C GLN A 199 -5.44 29.95 28.28
N ARG A 200 -5.99 31.06 27.84
CA ARG A 200 -5.71 31.65 26.52
C ARG A 200 -4.28 32.24 26.53
N PRO A 201 -3.39 31.92 25.58
CA PRO A 201 -2.07 32.56 25.52
C PRO A 201 -2.20 34.03 25.10
N PRO A 202 -1.28 34.92 25.53
CA PRO A 202 -1.34 36.34 25.22
C PRO A 202 -1.08 36.60 23.72
N VAL A 203 -1.83 37.56 23.17
CA VAL A 203 -1.68 38.03 21.79
C VAL A 203 -0.44 38.94 21.68
N PRO A 204 0.47 38.73 20.71
CA PRO A 204 1.61 39.63 20.52
C PRO A 204 1.18 40.98 19.96
N ALA A 205 1.71 42.07 20.51
CA ALA A 205 1.50 43.43 20.05
C ALA A 205 2.28 43.68 18.74
N ILE A 206 1.60 44.22 17.73
CA ILE A 206 2.20 44.69 16.47
C ILE A 206 2.65 46.15 16.68
N PRO A 207 3.92 46.50 16.42
CA PRO A 207 4.36 47.89 16.49
C PRO A 207 3.88 48.66 15.25
N VAL A 208 3.19 49.77 15.48
CA VAL A 208 2.86 50.77 14.46
C VAL A 208 4.07 51.67 14.30
N GLY A 209 4.77 51.55 13.17
CA GLY A 209 5.81 52.49 12.74
C GLY A 209 5.19 53.63 11.94
N ILE A 210 5.58 54.85 12.30
CA ILE A 210 5.27 56.13 11.63
C ILE A 210 5.99 56.20 10.28
#